data_AF-A0A0W0VBQ9-F1
#
_entry.id   AF-A0A0W0VBQ9-F1
#
_cell.length_a   1.000
_cell.length_b   1.000
_cell.length_c   1.000
_cell.angle_alpha   90.00
_cell.angle_beta   90.00
_cell.angle_gamma   90.00
#
_symmetry.space_group_name_H-M   'P 1'
#
loop_
_entity.id
_entity.type
_entity.pdbx_description
1 polymer ?
#
loop_
_entity_poly.entity_id
_entity_poly.type
_entity_poly.pdbx_seq_one_letter_code
_entity_poly.pdbx_strand_id
1 'polypeptide(L)'
;MNLSAWYYPSLVALFLYGAWGYWGTRASTFINPLSITFYSSLGVLISGVIALVLLDFKLEFSARGGFYGFLNGLANGIACIFFIVALRRGPAMPVVLITSMYPLITLLFSVIFLKQGLTLKQSLGMLFAILSLIFFASES
;
A
#
# COMPACT_ATOMS: atom_id res chain seq x y z
N MET A 1 26.13 -4.57 -13.52
CA MET A 1 24.70 -4.93 -13.51
C MET A 1 23.93 -3.66 -13.79
N ASN A 2 23.38 -3.47 -15.00
CA ASN A 2 22.53 -2.31 -15.27
C ASN A 2 21.29 -2.44 -14.39
N LEU A 3 21.21 -1.64 -13.31
CA LEU A 3 20.00 -1.54 -12.51
C LEU A 3 18.92 -0.97 -13.43
N SER A 4 18.04 -1.86 -13.91
CA SER A 4 16.94 -1.53 -14.81
C SER A 4 16.13 -0.35 -14.28
N ALA A 5 15.58 0.46 -15.19
CA ALA A 5 14.85 1.69 -14.88
C ALA A 5 13.69 1.54 -13.85
N TRP A 6 13.24 0.31 -13.58
CA TRP A 6 12.22 -0.01 -12.57
C TRP A 6 12.75 -0.09 -11.12
N TYR A 7 14.05 -0.30 -10.91
CA TYR A 7 14.61 -0.51 -9.56
C TYR A 7 14.66 0.77 -8.72
N TYR A 8 15.10 1.88 -9.34
CA TYR A 8 15.18 3.18 -8.69
C TYR A 8 13.83 3.69 -8.17
N PRO A 9 12.73 3.70 -8.96
CA PRO A 9 11.43 4.13 -8.46
C PRO A 9 10.90 3.21 -7.35
N SER A 10 11.20 1.90 -7.37
CA SER A 10 10.83 1.00 -6.27
C SER A 10 11.54 1.33 -4.96
N LEU A 11 12.83 1.69 -5.00
CA LEU A 11 13.56 2.15 -3.82
C LEU A 11 12.98 3.44 -3.25
N VAL A 12 12.70 4.42 -4.11
CA VAL A 12 12.08 5.69 -3.69
C VAL A 12 10.71 5.41 -3.06
N ALA A 13 9.90 4.54 -3.68
CA ALA A 13 8.60 4.14 -3.14
C ALA A 13 8.74 3.49 -1.76
N LEU A 14 9.74 2.62 -1.54
CA LEU A 14 10.00 2.00 -0.24
C LEU A 14 10.22 3.05 0.86
N PHE A 15 11.05 4.07 0.60
CA PHE A 15 11.29 5.16 1.55
C PHE A 15 10.02 5.97 1.82
N LEU A 16 9.24 6.28 0.77
CA LEU A 16 7.99 7.03 0.91
C LEU A 16 6.92 6.24 1.67
N TYR A 17 6.80 4.93 1.46
CA TYR A 17 5.90 4.06 2.22
C TYR A 17 6.28 3.98 3.70
N GLY A 18 7.59 3.89 4.00
CA GLY A 18 8.09 3.94 5.37
C GLY A 18 7.76 5.27 6.05
N ALA A 19 7.97 6.39 5.36
CA ALA A 19 7.65 7.72 5.87
C ALA A 19 6.13 7.89 6.07
N TRP A 20 5.30 7.40 5.16
CA TRP A 20 3.84 7.37 5.29
C TRP A 20 3.39 6.59 6.53
N GLY A 21 3.95 5.39 6.79
CA GLY A 21 3.61 4.61 7.99
C GLY A 21 4.01 5.30 9.29
N TYR A 22 5.19 5.95 9.31
CA TYR A 22 5.65 6.72 10.47
C TYR A 22 4.77 7.95 10.74
N TRP A 23 4.51 8.76 9.72
CA TRP A 23 3.65 9.95 9.87
C TRP A 23 2.20 9.59 10.17
N GLY A 24 1.67 8.52 9.58
CA GLY A 24 0.32 8.02 9.89
C GLY A 24 0.18 7.59 11.36
N THR A 25 1.18 6.88 11.88
CA THR A 25 1.25 6.51 13.30
C THR A 25 1.26 7.75 14.19
N ARG A 26 2.15 8.70 13.92
CA ARG A 26 2.23 9.95 14.69
C ARG A 26 0.93 10.74 14.60
N ALA A 27 0.33 10.87 13.42
CA ALA A 27 -0.93 11.57 13.25
C ALA A 27 -2.05 10.92 14.08
N SER A 28 -2.10 9.58 14.14
CA SER A 28 -3.13 8.83 14.89
C SER A 28 -3.13 9.08 16.39
N THR A 29 -2.01 9.55 16.96
CA THR A 29 -1.96 9.93 18.38
C THR A 29 -2.48 11.34 18.65
N PHE A 30 -2.48 12.22 17.64
CA PHE A 30 -2.90 13.63 17.79
C PHE A 30 -4.33 13.91 17.33
N ILE A 31 -4.85 13.16 16.35
CA ILE A 31 -6.10 13.48 15.66
C ILE A 31 -6.96 12.22 15.48
N ASN A 32 -8.27 12.41 15.33
CA ASN A 32 -9.21 11.33 14.99
C ASN A 32 -8.83 10.65 13.64
N PRO A 33 -8.90 9.31 13.55
CA PRO A 33 -8.62 8.54 12.35
C PRO A 33 -9.31 9.04 11.06
N LEU A 34 -10.56 9.51 11.19
CA LEU A 34 -11.32 10.01 10.05
C LEU A 34 -10.74 11.32 9.50
N SER A 35 -10.30 12.22 10.37
CA SER A 35 -9.66 13.47 9.97
C SER A 35 -8.29 13.23 9.33
N ILE A 36 -7.51 12.26 9.83
CA ILE A 36 -6.21 11.88 9.24
C ILE A 36 -6.40 11.29 7.85
N THR A 37 -7.44 10.46 7.68
CA THR A 37 -7.82 9.93 6.36
C THR A 37 -8.15 11.09 5.43
N PHE A 38 -8.95 12.06 5.89
CA PHE A 38 -9.29 13.25 5.09
C PHE A 38 -8.04 14.05 4.67
N TYR A 39 -7.13 14.35 5.60
CA TYR A 39 -5.87 15.03 5.26
C TYR A 39 -4.98 14.21 4.32
N SER A 40 -4.95 12.88 4.50
CA SER A 40 -4.21 11.98 3.60
C SER A 40 -4.82 11.96 2.21
N SER A 41 -6.15 11.94 2.10
CA SER A 41 -6.87 12.04 0.82
C SER A 41 -6.60 13.36 0.11
N LEU A 42 -6.50 14.48 0.85
CA LEU A 42 -6.07 15.76 0.28
C LEU A 42 -4.62 15.69 -0.24
N GLY A 43 -3.72 15.07 0.50
CA GLY A 43 -2.33 14.85 0.05
C GLY A 43 -2.26 14.02 -1.23
N VAL A 44 -3.05 12.94 -1.31
CA VAL A 44 -3.16 12.08 -2.52
C VAL A 44 -3.80 12.84 -3.68
N LEU A 45 -4.77 13.72 -3.41
CA LEU A 45 -5.36 14.56 -4.45
C LEU A 45 -4.32 15.52 -5.02
N ILE A 46 -3.52 16.18 -4.17
CA ILE A 46 -2.45 17.08 -4.59
C ILE A 46 -1.40 16.33 -5.42
N SER A 47 -0.98 15.14 -4.96
CA SER A 47 -0.02 14.33 -5.74
C SER A 47 -0.60 13.88 -7.08
N GLY A 48 -1.90 13.56 -7.13
CA GLY A 48 -2.63 13.27 -8.35
C GLY A 48 -2.64 14.45 -9.32
N VAL A 49 -2.90 15.67 -8.85
CA VAL A 49 -2.87 16.89 -9.67
C VAL A 49 -1.46 17.19 -10.18
N ILE A 50 -0.43 17.05 -9.34
CA ILE A 50 0.97 17.22 -9.76
C ILE A 50 1.33 16.21 -10.85
N ALA A 51 0.95 14.94 -10.69
CA ALA A 51 1.17 13.92 -11.71
C ALA A 51 0.47 14.28 -13.03
N LEU A 52 -0.71 14.88 -12.97
CA LEU A 52 -1.50 15.31 -14.13
C LEU A 52 -0.85 16.49 -14.87
N VAL A 53 -0.27 17.43 -14.12
CA VAL A 53 0.53 18.54 -14.66
C VAL A 53 1.81 18.00 -15.31
N LEU A 54 2.50 17.04 -14.68
CA LEU A 54 3.67 16.38 -15.24
C LEU A 54 3.36 15.53 -16.48
N LEU A 55 2.11 15.09 -16.66
CA LEU A 55 1.63 14.36 -17.83
C LEU A 55 1.16 15.26 -18.99
N ASP A 56 1.33 16.58 -18.90
CA ASP A 56 0.79 17.56 -19.87
C ASP A 56 -0.70 17.35 -20.14
N PHE A 57 -1.48 16.95 -19.13
CA PHE A 57 -2.92 16.66 -19.25
C PHE A 57 -3.30 15.61 -20.30
N LYS A 58 -2.35 14.79 -20.79
CA LYS A 58 -2.64 13.66 -21.67
C LYS A 58 -3.19 12.47 -20.88
N LEU A 59 -4.37 12.63 -20.32
CA LEU A 59 -5.13 11.55 -19.72
C LEU A 59 -5.45 10.51 -20.80
N GLU A 60 -4.85 9.34 -20.69
CA GLU A 60 -5.29 8.17 -21.44
C GLU A 60 -6.68 7.76 -20.92
N PHE A 61 -7.72 8.23 -21.60
CA PHE A 61 -9.10 7.84 -21.33
C PHE A 61 -9.37 6.41 -21.81
N SER A 62 -8.83 5.44 -21.08
CA SER A 62 -9.25 4.06 -21.18
C SER A 62 -10.39 3.84 -20.19
N ALA A 63 -11.61 3.60 -20.68
CA ALA A 63 -12.77 3.33 -19.81
C ALA A 63 -12.53 2.16 -18.85
N ARG A 64 -11.76 1.15 -19.28
CA ARG A 64 -11.31 0.05 -18.41
C ARG A 64 -10.24 0.52 -17.42
N GLY A 65 -9.26 1.31 -17.86
CA GLY A 65 -8.21 1.86 -16.99
C GLY A 65 -8.76 2.76 -15.89
N GLY A 66 -9.71 3.65 -16.24
CA GLY A 66 -10.41 4.51 -15.29
C GLY A 66 -11.21 3.71 -14.25
N PHE A 67 -11.88 2.64 -14.66
CA PHE A 67 -12.61 1.76 -13.73
C PHE A 67 -11.68 1.08 -12.72
N TYR A 68 -10.57 0.47 -13.19
CA TYR A 68 -9.59 -0.14 -12.29
C TYR A 68 -8.88 0.89 -11.40
N GLY A 69 -8.57 2.08 -11.93
CA GLY A 69 -7.99 3.18 -11.16
C GLY A 69 -8.93 3.69 -10.07
N PHE A 70 -10.23 3.81 -10.36
CA PHE A 70 -11.25 4.20 -9.40
C PHE A 70 -11.41 3.15 -8.29
N LEU A 71 -11.49 1.86 -8.64
CA LEU A 71 -11.52 0.77 -7.66
C LEU A 71 -10.27 0.76 -6.78
N ASN A 72 -9.09 1.00 -7.35
CA ASN A 72 -7.85 1.12 -6.60
C ASN A 72 -7.90 2.30 -5.61
N GLY A 73 -8.39 3.46 -6.05
CA GLY A 73 -8.56 4.64 -5.20
C GLY A 73 -9.54 4.42 -4.04
N LEU A 74 -10.69 3.81 -4.32
CA LEU A 74 -11.67 3.44 -3.29
C LEU A 74 -11.10 2.44 -2.29
N ALA A 75 -10.46 1.37 -2.78
CA ALA A 75 -9.83 0.38 -1.92
C ALA A 75 -8.74 1.01 -1.03
N ASN A 76 -7.91 1.90 -1.59
CA ASN A 76 -6.89 2.61 -0.83
C ASN A 76 -7.48 3.53 0.24
N GLY A 77 -8.54 4.28 -0.08
CA GLY A 77 -9.22 5.15 0.89
C GLY A 77 -9.83 4.38 2.05
N ILE A 78 -10.55 3.28 1.75
CA ILE A 78 -11.13 2.40 2.77
C ILE A 78 -10.02 1.76 3.61
N ALA A 79 -8.96 1.24 2.97
CA ALA A 79 -7.83 0.63 3.67
C ALA A 79 -7.13 1.62 4.60
N CYS A 80 -6.94 2.88 4.20
CA CYS A 80 -6.37 3.92 5.06
C CYS A 80 -7.19 4.13 6.34
N ILE A 81 -8.54 4.15 6.24
CA ILE A 81 -9.40 4.29 7.42
C ILE A 81 -9.16 3.14 8.40
N PHE A 82 -9.22 1.90 7.91
CA PHE A 82 -8.99 0.71 8.75
C PHE A 82 -7.58 0.68 9.33
N PHE A 83 -6.57 1.06 8.54
CA PHE A 83 -5.18 1.13 8.99
C PHE A 83 -5.01 2.14 10.13
N ILE A 84 -5.53 3.35 9.99
CA ILE A 84 -5.39 4.38 11.04
C ILE A 84 -6.20 4.00 12.29
N VAL A 85 -7.36 3.36 12.12
CA VAL A 85 -8.14 2.81 13.26
C VAL A 85 -7.34 1.71 13.98
N ALA A 86 -6.65 0.84 13.24
CA ALA A 86 -5.78 -0.19 13.82
C ALA A 86 -4.58 0.44 14.55
N LEU A 87 -3.93 1.45 13.97
CA LEU A 87 -2.84 2.20 14.61
C LEU A 87 -3.28 2.90 15.91
N ARG A 88 -4.55 3.32 15.99
CA ARG A 88 -5.09 3.96 17.20
C ARG A 88 -5.40 2.95 18.31
N ARG A 89 -5.81 1.73 17.96
CA ARG A 89 -6.22 0.69 18.92
C ARG A 89 -5.12 -0.28 19.30
N GLY A 90 -4.08 -0.40 18.48
CA GLY A 90 -2.98 -1.34 18.67
C GLY A 90 -1.61 -0.67 18.58
N PRO A 91 -0.55 -1.43 18.87
CA PRO A 91 0.82 -0.96 18.69
C PRO A 91 1.13 -0.70 17.21
N ALA A 92 1.86 0.38 16.92
CA ALA A 92 2.14 0.81 15.55
C ALA A 92 2.91 -0.23 14.74
N MET A 93 3.95 -0.82 15.34
CA MET A 93 4.86 -1.72 14.65
C MET A 93 4.17 -3.01 14.17
N PRO A 94 3.40 -3.75 15.00
CA PRO A 94 2.64 -4.90 14.52
C PRO A 94 1.58 -4.55 13.47
N VAL A 95 0.90 -3.41 13.59
CA VAL A 95 -0.10 -2.98 12.59
C VAL A 95 0.54 -2.71 11.22
N VAL A 96 1.68 -2.00 11.19
CA VAL A 96 2.44 -1.74 9.96
C VAL A 96 2.95 -3.04 9.35
N LEU A 97 3.43 -3.99 10.17
CA LEU A 97 3.93 -5.28 9.70
C LEU A 97 2.81 -6.14 9.09
N ILE A 98 1.67 -6.24 9.77
CA ILE A 98 0.51 -6.98 9.26
C ILE A 98 0.04 -6.39 7.93
N THR A 99 -0.05 -5.06 7.84
CA THR A 99 -0.48 -4.41 6.59
C THR A 99 0.54 -4.51 5.47
N SER A 100 1.84 -4.54 5.77
CA SER A 100 2.92 -4.75 4.79
C SER A 100 2.86 -6.12 4.09
N MET A 101 2.04 -7.05 4.58
CA MET A 101 1.78 -8.35 3.95
C MET A 101 0.69 -8.31 2.87
N TYR A 102 0.13 -7.14 2.54
CA TYR A 102 -0.80 -6.99 1.42
C TYR A 102 -0.31 -7.64 0.11
N PRO A 103 1.01 -7.71 -0.23
CA PRO A 103 1.46 -8.39 -1.43
C PRO A 103 1.10 -9.88 -1.46
N LEU A 104 0.93 -10.52 -0.31
CA LEU A 104 0.46 -11.90 -0.22
C LEU A 104 -0.99 -12.02 -0.71
N ILE A 105 -1.86 -11.10 -0.28
CA ILE A 105 -3.25 -11.04 -0.74
C ILE A 105 -3.31 -10.66 -2.22
N THR A 106 -2.48 -9.72 -2.66
CA THR A 106 -2.36 -9.36 -4.09
C THR A 106 -1.92 -10.55 -4.93
N LEU A 107 -0.98 -11.36 -4.44
CA LEU A 107 -0.55 -12.59 -5.11
C LEU A 107 -1.71 -13.60 -5.19
N LEU A 108 -2.42 -13.83 -4.09
CA LEU A 108 -3.60 -14.71 -4.09
C LEU A 108 -4.66 -14.25 -5.10
N PHE A 109 -4.99 -12.95 -5.14
CA PHE A 109 -5.88 -12.41 -6.15
C PHE A 109 -5.33 -12.55 -7.57
N SER A 110 -4.03 -12.35 -7.77
CA SER A 110 -3.41 -12.57 -9.09
C SER A 110 -3.53 -14.02 -9.55
N VAL A 111 -3.42 -14.98 -8.64
CA VAL A 111 -3.58 -16.41 -8.96
C VAL A 111 -5.03 -16.75 -9.26
N ILE A 112 -5.97 -16.25 -8.46
CA ILE A 112 -7.40 -16.52 -8.61
C ILE A 112 -7.96 -15.85 -9.88
N PHE A 113 -7.66 -14.57 -10.09
CA PHE A 113 -8.24 -13.77 -11.17
C PHE A 113 -7.43 -13.78 -12.46
N LEU A 114 -6.09 -13.68 -12.38
CA LEU A 114 -5.24 -13.64 -13.57
C LEU A 114 -4.75 -15.04 -14.00
N LYS A 115 -5.03 -16.10 -13.22
CA LYS A 115 -4.59 -17.49 -13.48
C LYS A 115 -3.10 -17.61 -13.81
N GLN A 116 -2.28 -16.69 -13.30
CA GLN A 116 -0.83 -16.78 -13.46
C GLN A 116 -0.32 -18.00 -12.69
N GLY A 117 0.51 -18.82 -13.35
CA GLY A 117 1.13 -19.98 -12.72
C GLY A 117 2.03 -19.54 -11.57
N LEU A 118 1.69 -19.94 -10.35
CA LEU A 118 2.55 -19.76 -9.18
C LEU A 118 3.85 -20.52 -9.39
N THR A 119 4.97 -19.81 -9.31
CA THR A 119 6.27 -20.47 -9.24
C THR A 119 6.49 -20.99 -7.82
N LEU A 120 7.10 -22.17 -7.67
CA LEU A 120 7.49 -22.77 -6.37
C LEU A 120 8.28 -21.80 -5.47
N LYS A 121 9.02 -20.87 -6.08
CA LYS A 121 9.77 -19.83 -5.34
C LYS A 121 8.84 -18.79 -4.69
N GLN A 122 7.76 -18.40 -5.36
CA GLN A 122 6.78 -17.43 -4.82
C GLN A 122 5.98 -18.05 -3.67
N SER A 123 5.59 -19.32 -3.77
CA SER A 123 4.87 -20.00 -2.69
C SER A 123 5.74 -20.20 -1.45
N LEU A 124 7.01 -20.59 -1.63
CA LEU A 124 7.97 -20.65 -0.53
C LEU A 124 8.18 -19.27 0.12
N GLY A 125 8.36 -18.22 -0.68
CA GLY A 125 8.49 -16.85 -0.17
C GLY A 125 7.28 -16.41 0.65
N MET A 126 6.06 -16.75 0.20
CA MET A 126 4.81 -16.49 0.94
C MET A 126 4.76 -17.26 2.27
N LEU A 127 5.23 -18.51 2.29
CA LEU A 127 5.26 -19.33 3.50
C LEU A 127 6.25 -18.77 4.54
N PHE A 128 7.44 -18.35 4.10
CA PHE A 128 8.42 -17.66 4.95
C PHE A 128 7.90 -16.30 5.45
N ALA A 129 7.19 -15.55 4.61
CA ALA A 129 6.59 -14.27 5.00
C ALA A 129 5.55 -14.45 6.11
N ILE A 130 4.68 -15.46 6.00
CA ILE A 130 3.68 -15.80 7.03
C ILE A 130 4.37 -16.23 8.33
N LEU A 131 5.40 -17.07 8.25
CA LEU A 131 6.17 -17.48 9.43
C LEU A 131 6.84 -16.30 10.12
N SER A 132 7.44 -15.38 9.35
CA SER A 132 8.03 -14.15 9.89
C SER A 132 6.99 -13.27 10.59
N LEU A 133 5.76 -13.22 10.08
CA LEU A 133 4.67 -12.47 10.69
C LEU A 133 4.23 -13.08 12.02
N ILE A 134 4.04 -14.41 12.07
CA ILE A 134 3.66 -15.11 13.30
C ILE A 134 4.71 -14.86 14.39
N PHE A 135 5.98 -14.93 14.02
CA PHE A 135 7.08 -14.67 14.95
C PHE A 135 7.04 -13.23 15.49
N PHE A 136 6.92 -12.24 14.60
CA PHE A 136 6.83 -10.82 14.99
C PHE A 136 5.57 -10.49 15.82
N ALA A 137 4.46 -11.16 15.55
CA ALA A 137 3.20 -10.97 16.29
C ALA A 137 3.20 -11.69 17.65
N SER A 138 4.05 -12.70 17.85
CA SER A 138 4.15 -13.46 19.11
C SER A 138 5.01 -12.78 20.18
N GLU A 139 5.83 -11.79 19.82
CA GLU A 139 6.67 -11.01 20.75
C GLU A 139 5.97 -9.73 21.29
N SER A 140 4.72 -9.46 20.90
CA SER A 140 3.92 -8.32 21.38
C SER A 140 2.76 -8.76 22.28
#